data_AF-A0ABD1YQU2-F1
#
_entry.id   AF-A0ABD1YQU2-F1
#
_cell.length_a   1.000
_cell.length_b   1.000
_cell.length_c   1.000
_cell.angle_alpha   90.00
_cell.angle_beta   90.00
_cell.angle_gamma   90.00
#
_symmetry.space_group_name_H-M   'P 1'
#
loop_
_entity.id
_entity.type
_entity.pdbx_description
1 polymer ?
#
loop_
_entity_poly.entity_id
_entity_poly.type
_entity_poly.pdbx_seq_one_letter_code
_entity_poly.pdbx_strand_id
1 'polypeptide(L)'
;MNSGVRKYVEGLEEYMIDTAALYGVRALGRFKSRTGVWVEDRKLGAIGVRISSGSIMSHGLAFNIDPHLNLLSHVVPCGISDKEVTSLREESQAKLPEEDDIA
;
A
#
# COMPACT_ATOMS: atom_id res chain seq x y z
N MET A 1 5.94 -13.80 21.49
CA MET A 1 6.11 -14.62 20.27
C MET A 1 5.31 -14.06 19.06
N ASN A 2 5.40 -12.76 18.76
CA ASN A 2 4.62 -12.14 17.65
C ASN A 2 5.51 -11.33 16.67
N SER A 3 6.82 -11.59 16.67
CA SER A 3 7.82 -10.82 15.91
C SER A 3 7.86 -11.17 14.43
N GLY A 4 7.51 -12.41 14.04
CA GLY A 4 7.57 -12.85 12.64
C GLY A 4 6.53 -12.17 11.76
N VAL A 5 5.26 -12.14 12.21
CA VAL A 5 4.16 -11.52 11.46
C VAL A 5 4.37 -10.03 11.29
N ARG A 6 4.76 -9.33 12.37
CA ARG A 6 5.05 -7.90 12.30
C ARG A 6 6.19 -7.60 11.33
N LYS A 7 7.31 -8.33 11.41
CA LYS A 7 8.43 -8.16 10.49
C LYS A 7 8.04 -8.43 9.04
N TYR A 8 7.15 -9.40 8.80
CA TYR A 8 6.63 -9.66 7.46
C TYR A 8 5.84 -8.48 6.91
N VAL A 9 4.90 -7.93 7.70
CA VAL A 9 4.13 -6.73 7.32
C VAL A 9 5.06 -5.54 7.08
N GLU A 10 6.02 -5.30 7.97
CA GLU A 10 7.01 -4.22 7.83
C GLU A 10 7.87 -4.39 6.58
N GLY A 11 8.22 -5.63 6.20
CA GLY A 11 8.91 -5.91 4.94
C GLY A 11 8.06 -5.59 3.72
N LEU A 12 6.76 -5.92 3.73
CA LEU A 12 5.85 -5.53 2.64
C LEU A 12 5.68 -4.01 2.52
N GLU A 13 5.68 -3.29 3.65
CA GLU A 13 5.70 -1.82 3.65
C GLU A 13 6.97 -1.29 2.99
N GLU A 14 8.14 -1.85 3.35
CA GLU A 14 9.42 -1.44 2.76
C GLU A 14 9.46 -1.66 1.25
N TYR A 15 9.00 -2.82 0.75
CA TYR A 15 8.95 -3.07 -0.70
C TYR A 15 8.09 -2.07 -1.46
N MET A 16 6.95 -1.64 -0.88
CA MET A 16 6.11 -0.61 -1.49
C MET A 16 6.76 0.78 -1.44
N ILE A 17 7.49 1.10 -0.37
CA ILE A 17 8.23 2.37 -0.24
C ILE A 17 9.35 2.42 -1.27
N ASP A 18 10.16 1.36 -1.36
CA ASP A 18 11.23 1.24 -2.35
C ASP A 18 10.68 1.36 -3.77
N THR A 19 9.56 0.68 -4.04
CA THR A 19 8.87 0.77 -5.34
C THR A 19 8.43 2.20 -5.64
N ALA A 20 7.80 2.89 -4.69
CA ALA A 20 7.40 4.30 -4.86
C ALA A 20 8.60 5.23 -5.11
N ALA A 21 9.73 4.96 -4.45
CA ALA A 21 10.96 5.73 -4.60
C ALA A 21 11.56 5.63 -6.02
N LEU A 22 11.40 4.49 -6.71
CA LEU A 22 11.80 4.34 -8.12
C LEU A 22 11.10 5.34 -9.05
N TYR A 23 9.93 5.84 -8.65
CA TYR A 23 9.13 6.83 -9.40
C TYR A 23 9.23 8.23 -8.78
N GLY A 24 10.20 8.46 -7.89
CA GLY A 24 10.43 9.76 -7.25
C GLY A 24 9.42 10.12 -6.16
N VAL A 25 8.57 9.18 -5.73
CA VAL A 25 7.54 9.43 -4.70
C VAL A 25 8.11 9.16 -3.31
N ARG A 26 8.02 10.14 -2.42
CA ARG A 26 8.44 9.99 -1.02
C ARG A 26 7.27 9.46 -0.18
N ALA A 27 7.28 8.16 0.07
CA ALA A 27 6.28 7.51 0.91
C ALA A 27 6.87 7.03 2.25
N LEU A 28 6.01 6.85 3.25
CA LEU A 28 6.36 6.36 4.59
C LEU A 28 5.43 5.21 5.00
N GLY A 29 5.99 4.21 5.66
CA GLY A 29 5.23 3.16 6.32
C GLY A 29 4.68 3.61 7.67
N ARG A 30 3.66 2.91 8.18
CA ARG A 30 3.18 3.03 9.58
C ARG A 30 2.77 4.44 10.01
N PHE A 31 2.13 5.22 9.15
CA PHE A 31 1.63 6.56 9.49
C PHE A 31 0.69 6.51 10.69
N LYS A 32 1.05 7.17 11.79
CA LYS A 32 0.28 7.19 13.06
C LYS A 32 -0.16 5.79 13.52
N SER A 33 0.74 4.81 13.46
CA SER A 33 0.48 3.41 13.84
C SER A 33 -0.54 2.66 12.96
N ARG A 34 -0.85 3.18 11.77
CA ARG A 34 -1.72 2.53 10.77
C ARG A 34 -0.88 1.84 9.71
N THR A 35 -1.15 0.56 9.44
CA THR A 35 -0.41 -0.24 8.46
C THR A 35 -0.65 0.23 7.02
N GLY A 36 0.34 -0.06 6.17
CA GLY A 36 0.38 0.34 4.78
C GLY A 36 1.35 1.48 4.54
N VAL A 37 1.34 1.99 3.31
CA VAL A 37 2.26 3.02 2.83
C VAL A 37 1.49 4.28 2.47
N TRP A 38 2.06 5.42 2.85
CA TRP A 38 1.39 6.70 2.89
C TRP A 38 2.26 7.80 2.26
N VAL A 39 1.65 8.71 1.52
CA VAL A 39 2.26 9.98 1.12
C VAL A 39 1.59 11.06 1.95
N GLU A 40 2.36 11.71 2.82
CA GLU A 40 1.83 12.59 3.86
C GLU A 40 0.76 11.87 4.70
N ASP A 41 -0.53 12.23 4.54
CA ASP A 41 -1.65 11.59 5.22
C ASP A 41 -2.60 10.82 4.27
N ARG A 42 -2.23 10.67 2.99
CA ARG A 42 -2.98 9.93 1.97
C ARG A 42 -2.43 8.52 1.81
N LYS A 43 -3.31 7.53 1.71
CA LYS A 43 -2.91 6.11 1.64
C LYS A 43 -2.58 5.71 0.20
N LEU A 44 -1.32 5.33 -0.04
CA LEU A 44 -0.83 4.85 -1.34
C LEU A 44 -0.94 3.32 -1.45
N GLY A 45 -0.75 2.59 -0.34
CA GLY A 45 -0.79 1.14 -0.32
C GLY A 45 -1.45 0.59 0.94
N ALA A 46 -2.26 -0.46 0.78
CA ALA A 46 -2.91 -1.19 1.86
C ALA A 46 -2.28 -2.56 2.06
N ILE A 47 -2.23 -3.04 3.30
CA ILE A 47 -1.80 -4.39 3.64
C ILE A 47 -2.89 -5.05 4.46
N GLY A 48 -3.27 -6.25 4.04
CA GLY A 48 -4.17 -7.13 4.77
C GLY A 48 -3.70 -8.55 4.56
N VAL A 49 -3.22 -9.20 5.63
CA VAL A 49 -2.65 -10.55 5.56
C VAL A 49 -3.32 -11.42 6.60
N ARG A 50 -3.55 -12.68 6.25
CA ARG A 50 -4.03 -13.70 7.20
C ARG A 50 -3.02 -14.82 7.27
N ILE A 51 -2.60 -15.14 8.49
CA ILE A 51 -1.71 -16.26 8.80
C ILE A 51 -2.48 -17.20 9.72
N SER A 52 -2.67 -18.46 9.30
CA SER A 52 -3.33 -19.49 10.12
C SER A 52 -2.33 -20.46 10.72
N SER A 53 -2.73 -21.14 11.81
CA SER A 53 -1.99 -22.27 12.38
C SER A 53 -1.75 -23.32 11.30
N GLY A 54 -0.49 -23.55 10.94
CA GLY A 54 -0.08 -24.39 9.80
C GLY A 54 0.72 -23.67 8.71
N SER A 55 1.07 -22.38 8.89
CA SER A 55 1.91 -21.59 7.97
C SER A 55 1.30 -21.29 6.60
N ILE A 56 -0.03 -21.41 6.47
CA ILE A 56 -0.74 -20.97 5.27
C ILE A 56 -0.95 -19.46 5.35
N MET A 57 -0.40 -18.75 4.36
CA MET A 57 -0.61 -17.31 4.17
C MET A 57 -1.61 -17.05 3.05
N SER A 58 -2.50 -16.08 3.27
CA SER A 58 -3.45 -15.60 2.27
C SER A 58 -3.56 -14.08 2.31
N HIS A 59 -4.08 -13.51 1.22
CA HIS A 59 -4.08 -12.07 0.93
C HIS A 59 -2.66 -11.52 0.71
N GLY A 60 -2.38 -10.28 1.10
CA GLY A 60 -1.13 -9.62 0.78
C GLY A 60 -1.23 -8.09 0.91
N LEU A 61 -0.82 -7.41 -0.15
CA LEU A 61 -0.88 -5.97 -0.27
C LEU A 61 -1.66 -5.55 -1.52
N ALA A 62 -2.13 -4.31 -1.52
CA ALA A 62 -2.65 -3.63 -2.68
C ALA A 62 -1.93 -2.28 -2.80
N PHE A 63 -1.22 -2.07 -3.90
CA PHE A 63 -0.48 -0.85 -4.18
C PHE A 63 -1.16 -0.09 -5.32
N ASN A 64 -1.57 1.15 -5.06
CA ASN A 64 -2.36 1.92 -6.01
C ASN A 64 -1.44 2.50 -7.10
N ILE A 65 -1.35 1.87 -8.26
CA ILE A 65 -0.62 2.41 -9.42
C ILE A 65 -1.45 3.48 -10.11
N ASP A 66 -2.55 3.08 -10.75
CA ASP A 66 -3.53 3.97 -11.40
C ASP A 66 -4.98 3.48 -11.25
N PRO A 67 -5.48 3.25 -10.02
CA PRO A 67 -6.89 2.91 -9.83
C PRO A 67 -7.78 4.14 -10.03
N HIS A 68 -9.03 3.91 -10.41
CA HIS A 68 -10.07 4.92 -10.32
C HIS A 68 -10.36 5.27 -8.85
N LEU A 69 -9.68 6.28 -8.31
CA LEU A 69 -9.74 6.67 -6.89
C LEU A 69 -11.16 7.07 -6.44
N ASN A 70 -12.01 7.55 -7.35
CA ASN A 70 -13.43 7.82 -7.05
C ASN A 70 -14.18 6.56 -6.58
N LEU A 71 -13.84 5.37 -7.07
CA LEU A 71 -14.46 4.11 -6.63
C LEU A 71 -14.11 3.81 -5.17
N LEU A 72 -12.93 4.20 -4.72
CA LEU A 72 -12.48 4.02 -3.34
C LEU A 72 -13.18 4.99 -2.37
N SER A 73 -13.77 6.09 -2.86
CA SER A 73 -14.55 7.02 -2.04
C SER A 73 -15.91 6.44 -1.60
N HIS A 74 -16.38 5.37 -2.25
CA HIS A 74 -17.65 4.71 -1.92
C HIS A 74 -17.55 3.70 -0.76
N VAL A 75 -16.34 3.46 -0.26
CA VAL A 75 -16.08 2.58 0.88
C VAL A 75 -15.26 3.34 1.92
N VAL A 76 -15.36 2.96 3.20
CA VAL A 76 -14.46 3.48 4.24
C VAL A 76 -13.17 2.65 4.22
N PRO A 77 -12.07 3.12 3.59
CA PRO A 77 -10.91 2.28 3.33
C PRO A 77 -10.20 1.95 4.64
N CYS A 78 -9.99 0.66 4.90
CA CYS A 78 -9.36 0.17 6.14
C CYS A 78 -10.03 0.67 7.44
N GLY A 79 -11.32 1.04 7.40
CA GLY A 79 -12.03 1.59 8.57
C GLY A 79 -11.63 3.02 8.96
N ILE A 80 -10.93 3.74 8.08
CA ILE A 80 -10.42 5.08 8.30
C ILE A 80 -11.23 6.06 7.46
N SER A 81 -12.14 6.80 8.08
CA SER A 81 -13.00 7.77 7.39
C SER A 81 -12.38 9.17 7.27
N ASP A 82 -11.27 9.43 7.95
CA ASP A 82 -10.63 10.76 8.06
C ASP A 82 -9.37 10.92 7.19
N LYS A 83 -9.12 9.97 6.28
CA LYS A 83 -7.95 9.96 5.40
C LYS A 83 -8.36 9.66 3.97
N GLU A 84 -7.65 10.30 3.06
CA GLU A 84 -7.80 10.07 1.63
C GLU A 84 -6.92 8.90 1.18
N VAL A 85 -7.21 8.42 -0.03
CA VAL A 85 -6.39 7.46 -0.76
C VAL A 85 -5.73 8.19 -1.92
N THR A 86 -4.55 7.73 -2.32
CA THR A 86 -3.81 8.26 -3.47
C THR A 86 -3.28 7.13 -4.34
N SER A 87 -2.63 7.46 -5.44
CA SER A 87 -2.02 6.52 -6.38
C SER A 87 -0.65 7.01 -6.84
N LEU A 88 0.14 6.10 -7.39
CA LEU A 88 1.41 6.44 -8.01
C LEU A 88 1.22 7.43 -9.17
N ARG A 89 0.10 7.31 -9.89
CA ARG A 89 -0.31 8.21 -10.97
C ARG A 89 -0.48 9.67 -10.53
N GLU A 90 -1.04 9.88 -9.34
CA GLU A 90 -1.26 11.23 -8.79
C GLU A 90 0.02 11.79 -8.15
N GLU A 91 0.84 10.94 -7.52
CA GLU A 91 2.01 11.39 -6.75
C GLU A 91 3.31 11.45 -7.57
N SER A 92 3.38 10.78 -8.73
CA SER A 92 4.57 10.73 -9.58
C SER A 92 4.44 11.56 -10.86
N GLN A 93 5.56 12.13 -11.29
CA GLN A 93 5.72 12.73 -12.62
C GLN A 93 6.38 11.78 -13.64
N ALA A 94 6.77 10.58 -13.20
CA ALA A 94 7.41 9.60 -14.07
C ALA A 94 6.38 8.90 -14.95
N LYS A 95 6.84 8.38 -16.10
CA LYS A 95 6.02 7.51 -16.94
C LYS A 95 5.75 6.22 -16.15
N LEU A 96 4.47 5.88 -15.99
CA LEU A 96 4.06 4.61 -15.39
C LEU A 96 4.11 3.48 -16.42
N PRO A 97 4.29 2.22 -15.98
CA PRO A 97 4.13 1.06 -16.84
C PRO A 97 2.71 1.01 -17.40
N GLU A 98 2.59 0.70 -18.68
CA GLU A 98 1.30 0.41 -19.31
C GLU A 98 0.85 -1.00 -18.90
N GLU A 99 -0.45 -1.31 -18.98
CA GLU A 99 -0.95 -2.65 -18.61
C GLU A 99 -0.25 -3.79 -19.39
N ASP A 100 0.14 -3.53 -20.64
CA ASP A 100 0.86 -4.47 -21.50
C ASP A 100 2.29 -4.77 -21.01
N ASP A 101 2.87 -3.92 -20.14
CA ASP A 101 4.20 -4.09 -19.56
C ASP A 101 4.21 -5.02 -18.33
N ILE A 102 3.04 -5.44 -17.83
CA ILE A 102 2.86 -6.15 -16.55
C ILE A 102 2.65 -7.67 -16.74
N ALA A 103 2.81 -8.18 -17.97
CA ALA A 103 2.62 -9.59 -18.33
C ALA A 103 3.87 -10.48 -18.15
#